data_AF-A0A8T4JID9-F1
#
_entry.id   AF-A0A8T4JID9-F1
#
_cell.length_a   1.000
_cell.length_b   1.000
_cell.length_c   1.000
_cell.angle_alpha   90.00
_cell.angle_beta   90.00
_cell.angle_gamma   90.00
#
_symmetry.space_group_name_H-M   'P 1'
#
loop_
_entity.id
_entity.type
_entity.pdbx_description
1 polymer ?
#
loop_
_entity_poly.entity_id
_entity_poly.type
_entity_poly.pdbx_seq_one_letter_code
_entity_poly.pdbx_strand_id
1 'polypeptide(L)'
;MVAKKQKSKFKNLALKGPLLMVLCTLFLASSQFLMKLASKNIAFSFEGIFLNWAFISALAMAGFGAVLMTFAFKHGDMSSLFPLIALSFIWTTIIAAQVFEELIGSFVYTGIILIIIGVVVLGGDA
;
A
#
# COMPACT_ATOMS: atom_id res chain seq x y z
N MET A 1 9.59 17.30 -34.38
CA MET A 1 8.75 17.53 -33.16
C MET A 1 7.90 16.32 -32.75
N VAL A 2 7.52 15.41 -33.67
CA VAL A 2 6.64 14.26 -33.37
C VAL A 2 7.28 13.21 -32.43
N ALA A 3 8.57 12.91 -32.59
CA ALA A 3 9.28 11.94 -31.75
C ALA A 3 9.41 12.32 -30.26
N LYS A 4 9.52 13.62 -29.93
CA LYS A 4 9.55 14.11 -28.53
C LYS A 4 8.19 13.96 -27.84
N LYS A 5 7.09 14.16 -28.58
CA LYS A 5 5.72 14.05 -28.07
C LYS A 5 5.35 12.59 -27.75
N GLN A 6 5.84 11.64 -28.54
CA GLN A 6 5.62 10.21 -28.35
C GLN A 6 6.42 9.63 -27.18
N LYS A 7 7.71 9.98 -27.02
CA LYS A 7 8.50 9.65 -25.81
C LYS A 7 7.92 10.28 -24.55
N SER A 8 7.42 11.52 -24.62
CA SER A 8 6.74 12.18 -23.49
C SER A 8 5.45 11.45 -23.10
N LYS A 9 4.63 11.04 -24.07
CA LYS A 9 3.40 10.28 -23.81
C LYS A 9 3.67 8.90 -23.21
N PHE A 10 4.75 8.23 -23.65
CA PHE A 10 5.20 6.95 -23.07
C PHE A 10 5.74 7.10 -21.64
N LYS A 11 6.54 8.15 -21.38
CA LYS A 11 7.06 8.46 -20.03
C LYS A 11 5.92 8.81 -19.06
N ASN A 12 4.92 9.57 -19.52
CA ASN A 12 3.71 9.88 -18.75
C ASN A 12 2.79 8.66 -18.55
N LEU A 13 2.88 7.63 -19.39
CA LEU A 13 2.13 6.38 -19.21
C LEU A 13 2.86 5.47 -18.22
N ALA A 14 4.18 5.35 -18.35
CA ALA A 14 5.04 4.59 -17.45
C ALA A 14 5.06 5.15 -16.01
N LEU A 15 4.96 6.47 -15.83
CA LEU A 15 4.94 7.09 -14.49
C LEU A 15 3.56 6.98 -13.80
N LYS A 16 2.47 6.83 -14.58
CA LYS A 16 1.11 6.78 -14.03
C LYS A 16 0.86 5.53 -13.19
N GLY A 17 1.37 4.37 -13.61
CA GLY A 17 1.23 3.11 -12.87
C GLY A 17 1.82 3.18 -11.46
N PRO A 18 3.13 3.46 -11.31
CA PRO A 18 3.80 3.60 -10.01
C PRO A 18 3.15 4.64 -9.09
N LEU A 19 2.77 5.81 -9.62
CA LEU A 19 2.07 6.84 -8.83
C LEU A 19 0.73 6.34 -8.29
N LEU A 20 -0.06 5.67 -9.13
CA LEU A 20 -1.35 5.12 -8.74
C LEU A 20 -1.18 3.98 -7.72
N MET A 21 -0.09 3.21 -7.83
CA MET A 21 0.26 2.15 -6.88
C MET A 21 0.66 2.71 -5.51
N VAL A 22 1.47 3.78 -5.48
CA VAL A 22 1.82 4.46 -4.24
C VAL A 22 0.57 5.03 -3.57
N LEU A 23 -0.33 5.67 -4.32
CA LEU A 23 -1.62 6.13 -3.77
C LEU A 23 -2.45 4.96 -3.23
N CYS A 24 -2.51 3.84 -3.97
CA CYS A 24 -3.16 2.63 -3.49
C CYS A 24 -2.56 2.13 -2.17
N THR A 25 -1.23 2.15 -2.01
CA THR A 25 -0.57 1.66 -0.79
C THR A 25 -0.97 2.45 0.45
N LEU A 26 -1.33 3.73 0.32
CA LEU A 26 -1.83 4.55 1.43
C LEU A 26 -3.24 4.11 1.87
N PHE A 27 -4.11 3.77 0.91
CA PHE A 27 -5.44 3.22 1.19
C PHE A 27 -5.35 1.84 1.82
N LEU A 28 -4.47 0.99 1.29
CA LEU A 28 -4.21 -0.33 1.84
C LEU A 28 -3.61 -0.24 3.25
N ALA A 29 -2.70 0.71 3.47
CA ALA A 29 -2.10 0.93 4.78
C ALA A 29 -3.13 1.39 5.82
N SER A 30 -4.02 2.31 5.42
CA SER A 30 -5.14 2.76 6.26
C SER A 30 -6.04 1.58 6.61
N SER A 31 -6.39 0.72 5.65
CA SER A 31 -7.17 -0.49 5.88
C SER A 31 -6.49 -1.45 6.87
N GLN A 32 -5.21 -1.78 6.65
CA GLN A 32 -4.42 -2.67 7.53
C GLN A 32 -4.35 -2.12 8.96
N PHE A 33 -4.19 -0.79 9.10
CA PHE A 33 -4.20 -0.12 10.37
C PHE A 33 -5.57 -0.21 11.07
N LEU A 34 -6.67 0.08 10.36
CA LEU A 34 -8.03 -0.05 10.91
C LEU A 34 -8.35 -1.50 11.30
N MET A 35 -7.86 -2.49 10.54
CA MET A 35 -7.96 -3.90 10.90
C MET A 35 -7.29 -4.19 12.24
N LYS A 36 -6.07 -3.68 12.47
CA LYS A 36 -5.37 -3.82 13.76
C LYS A 36 -6.17 -3.19 14.91
N LEU A 37 -6.81 -2.04 14.66
CA LEU A 37 -7.66 -1.36 15.64
C LEU A 37 -8.96 -2.12 15.91
N ALA A 38 -9.57 -2.68 14.88
CA ALA A 38 -10.74 -3.55 15.01
C ALA A 38 -10.41 -4.78 15.87
N SER A 39 -9.27 -5.43 15.64
CA SER A 39 -8.83 -6.59 16.42
C SER A 39 -8.67 -6.33 17.92
N LYS A 40 -8.41 -5.09 18.37
CA LYS A 40 -8.36 -4.77 19.81
C LYS A 40 -9.74 -4.65 20.46
N ASN A 41 -10.80 -4.40 19.69
CA ASN A 41 -12.15 -4.12 20.18
C ASN A 41 -13.17 -5.23 19.86
N ILE A 42 -12.73 -6.39 19.37
CA ILE A 42 -13.63 -7.49 18.99
C ILE A 42 -13.98 -8.32 20.23
N ALA A 43 -15.28 -8.38 20.53
CA ALA A 43 -15.85 -9.51 21.27
C ALA A 43 -15.89 -10.72 20.34
N PHE A 44 -15.48 -11.91 20.81
CA PHE A 44 -15.45 -13.17 20.03
C PHE A 44 -16.86 -13.72 19.71
N SER A 45 -17.75 -12.88 19.23
CA SER A 45 -19.10 -13.21 18.79
C SER A 45 -19.24 -12.81 17.32
N PHE A 46 -19.86 -13.67 16.51
CA PHE A 46 -20.01 -13.43 15.07
C PHE A 46 -20.68 -12.08 14.76
N GLU A 47 -21.73 -11.72 15.50
CA GLU A 47 -22.39 -10.42 15.35
C GLU A 47 -21.48 -9.25 15.78
N GLY A 48 -20.67 -9.41 16.82
CA GLY A 48 -19.77 -8.36 17.31
C GLY A 48 -18.63 -8.01 16.34
N ILE A 49 -18.22 -8.97 15.50
CA ILE A 49 -17.21 -8.76 14.45
C ILE A 49 -17.81 -7.96 13.28
N PHE A 50 -19.00 -8.35 12.82
CA PHE A 50 -19.66 -7.70 11.69
C PHE A 50 -20.27 -6.34 12.06
N LEU A 51 -20.65 -6.11 13.32
CA LEU A 51 -21.15 -4.82 13.80
C LEU A 51 -20.03 -3.81 14.09
N ASN A 52 -18.76 -4.25 14.05
CA ASN A 52 -17.63 -3.37 14.34
C ASN A 52 -17.40 -2.40 13.18
N TRP A 53 -17.70 -1.11 13.43
CA TRP A 53 -17.50 -0.04 12.47
C TRP A 53 -16.07 0.03 11.92
N ALA A 54 -15.06 -0.27 12.74
CA ALA A 54 -13.65 -0.28 12.31
C ALA A 54 -13.36 -1.42 11.31
N PHE A 55 -14.01 -2.57 11.45
CA PHE A 55 -13.85 -3.69 10.53
C PHE A 55 -14.50 -3.41 9.17
N ILE A 56 -15.72 -2.88 9.17
CA ILE A 56 -16.44 -2.52 7.93
C ILE A 56 -15.68 -1.42 7.17
N SER A 57 -15.24 -0.38 7.88
CA SER A 57 -14.48 0.71 7.25
C SER A 57 -13.11 0.24 6.73
N ALA A 58 -12.43 -0.66 7.44
CA ALA A 58 -11.23 -1.32 6.91
C ALA A 58 -11.51 -2.08 5.62
N LEU A 59 -12.60 -2.86 5.57
CA LEU A 59 -13.03 -3.61 4.39
C LEU A 59 -13.36 -2.68 3.21
N ALA A 60 -14.07 -1.57 3.46
CA ALA A 60 -14.39 -0.58 2.44
C ALA A 60 -13.12 0.06 1.86
N MET A 61 -12.16 0.45 2.71
CA MET A 61 -10.88 1.00 2.27
C MET A 61 -10.02 -0.03 1.52
N ALA A 62 -10.01 -1.29 1.96
CA ALA A 62 -9.33 -2.38 1.25
C ALA A 62 -9.94 -2.60 -0.14
N GLY A 63 -11.27 -2.62 -0.24
CA GLY A 63 -11.98 -2.76 -1.51
C GLY A 63 -11.65 -1.63 -2.47
N PHE A 64 -11.68 -0.38 -1.99
CA PHE A 64 -11.31 0.78 -2.79
C PHE A 64 -9.84 0.74 -3.22
N GLY A 65 -8.94 0.37 -2.31
CA GLY A 65 -7.53 0.13 -2.61
C GLY A 65 -7.35 -0.95 -3.68
N ALA A 66 -8.06 -2.08 -3.58
CA ALA A 66 -7.98 -3.17 -4.55
C ALA A 66 -8.44 -2.74 -5.96
N VAL A 67 -9.48 -1.91 -6.06
CA VAL A 67 -9.92 -1.34 -7.34
C VAL A 67 -8.82 -0.42 -7.92
N LEU A 68 -8.27 0.49 -7.11
CA LEU A 68 -7.14 1.35 -7.50
C LEU A 68 -5.92 0.53 -7.94
N MET A 69 -5.59 -0.53 -7.22
CA MET A 69 -4.50 -1.46 -7.54
C MET A 69 -4.73 -2.13 -8.89
N THR A 70 -5.96 -2.58 -9.15
CA THR A 70 -6.33 -3.19 -10.44
C THR A 70 -6.13 -2.19 -11.58
N PHE A 71 -6.49 -0.91 -11.37
CA PHE A 71 -6.20 0.15 -12.33
C PHE A 71 -4.70 0.44 -12.47
N ALA A 72 -3.91 0.36 -11.40
CA ALA A 72 -2.47 0.56 -11.44
C ALA A 72 -1.77 -0.53 -12.26
N PHE A 73 -2.14 -1.81 -12.04
CA PHE A 73 -1.65 -2.94 -12.82
C PHE A 73 -2.03 -2.87 -14.30
N LYS A 74 -3.13 -2.20 -14.64
CA LYS A 74 -3.52 -1.99 -16.04
C LYS A 74 -2.64 -0.96 -16.76
N HIS A 75 -1.94 -0.08 -16.04
CA HIS A 75 -1.18 1.04 -16.60
C HIS A 75 0.33 0.96 -16.36
N GLY A 76 0.82 -0.04 -15.64
CA GLY A 76 2.24 -0.23 -15.37
C GLY A 76 2.64 -1.71 -15.43
N ASP A 77 3.94 -1.96 -15.55
CA ASP A 77 4.47 -3.31 -15.59
C ASP A 77 4.31 -3.99 -14.22
N MET A 78 3.68 -5.17 -14.19
CA MET A 78 3.44 -5.91 -12.95
C MET A 78 4.71 -6.02 -12.09
N SER A 79 5.85 -6.33 -12.71
CA SER A 79 7.14 -6.55 -12.04
C SER A 79 7.67 -5.34 -11.25
N SER A 80 7.42 -4.11 -11.70
CA SER A 80 7.86 -2.90 -10.99
C SER A 80 6.85 -2.44 -9.93
N LEU A 81 5.59 -2.86 -10.06
CA LEU A 81 4.51 -2.52 -9.13
C LEU A 81 4.53 -3.38 -7.86
N PHE A 82 4.94 -4.66 -7.95
CA PHE A 82 4.99 -5.57 -6.80
C PHE A 82 5.80 -5.05 -5.59
N PRO A 83 7.03 -4.53 -5.77
CA PRO A 83 7.81 -3.94 -4.68
C PRO A 83 7.12 -2.71 -4.08
N LEU A 84 6.42 -1.93 -4.91
CA LEU A 84 5.69 -0.76 -4.44
C LEU A 84 4.54 -1.14 -3.51
N ILE A 85 3.91 -2.30 -3.72
CA ILE A 85 2.87 -2.81 -2.79
C ILE A 85 3.45 -2.97 -1.39
N ALA A 86 4.69 -3.45 -1.27
CA ALA A 86 5.34 -3.64 0.01
C ALA A 86 5.56 -2.32 0.79
N LEU A 87 5.53 -1.15 0.14
CA LEU A 87 5.52 0.13 0.86
C LEU A 87 4.31 0.26 1.78
N SER A 88 3.17 -0.39 1.49
CA SER A 88 2.01 -0.33 2.38
C SER A 88 2.37 -0.76 3.80
N PHE A 89 3.23 -1.78 3.95
CA PHE A 89 3.69 -2.25 5.26
C PHE A 89 4.53 -1.21 5.99
N ILE A 90 5.34 -0.42 5.28
CA ILE A 90 6.13 0.67 5.88
C ILE A 90 5.17 1.72 6.47
N TRP A 91 4.21 2.19 5.68
CA TRP A 91 3.21 3.16 6.11
C TRP A 91 2.39 2.65 7.31
N THR A 92 1.86 1.43 7.20
CA THR A 92 1.08 0.79 8.28
C THR A 92 1.90 0.70 9.56
N THR A 93 3.17 0.29 9.47
CA THR A 93 4.03 0.12 10.65
C THR A 93 4.28 1.44 11.36
N ILE A 94 4.56 2.51 10.60
CA ILE A 94 4.76 3.85 11.17
C ILE A 94 3.50 4.34 11.86
N ILE A 95 2.35 4.29 11.17
CA ILE A 95 1.06 4.75 11.72
C ILE A 95 0.70 3.93 12.97
N ALA A 96 0.84 2.60 12.91
CA ALA A 96 0.52 1.71 14.01
C ALA A 96 1.43 1.95 15.22
N ALA A 97 2.73 2.19 15.01
CA ALA A 97 3.64 2.48 16.11
C ALA A 97 3.33 3.81 16.80
N GLN A 98 2.94 4.84 16.03
CA GLN A 98 2.53 6.13 16.59
C GLN A 98 1.22 6.04 17.37
N VAL A 99 0.25 5.26 16.91
CA VAL A 99 -1.07 5.18 17.54
C VAL A 99 -1.11 4.20 18.72
N PHE A 100 -0.40 3.07 18.62
CA PHE A 100 -0.41 2.04 19.67
C PHE A 100 0.76 2.14 20.64
N GLU A 101 1.67 3.09 20.44
CA GLU A 101 2.87 3.30 21.26
C GLU A 101 3.70 2.01 21.48
N GLU A 102 3.67 1.13 20.48
CA GLU A 102 4.37 -0.16 20.53
C GLU A 102 5.85 0.02 20.15
N LEU A 103 6.74 -0.59 20.93
CA LEU A 103 8.17 -0.62 20.64
C LEU A 103 8.41 -1.42 19.35
N ILE A 104 8.81 -0.71 18.30
CA ILE A 104 9.23 -1.35 17.05
C ILE A 104 10.58 -2.03 17.29
N GLY A 105 10.62 -3.35 17.18
CA GLY A 105 11.87 -4.11 17.30
C GLY A 105 12.86 -3.80 16.18
N SER A 106 14.17 -3.89 16.46
CA SER A 106 15.25 -3.62 15.50
C SER A 106 15.13 -4.42 14.18
N PHE A 107 14.56 -5.63 14.24
CA PHE A 107 14.31 -6.46 13.06
C PHE A 107 13.35 -5.84 12.04
N VAL A 108 12.37 -5.06 12.51
CA VAL A 108 11.40 -4.40 11.63
C VAL A 108 12.08 -3.29 10.82
N TYR A 109 13.01 -2.56 11.43
CA TYR A 109 13.81 -1.56 10.71
C TYR A 109 14.66 -2.18 9.61
N THR A 110 15.29 -3.33 9.88
CA THR A 110 16.04 -4.08 8.85
C THR A 110 15.12 -4.51 7.70
N GLY A 111 13.90 -4.96 8.01
CA GLY A 111 12.89 -5.29 6.99
C GLY A 111 12.47 -4.09 6.14
N ILE A 112 12.24 -2.92 6.76
CA ILE A 112 11.91 -1.68 6.05
C ILE A 112 13.05 -1.28 5.09
N ILE A 113 14.30 -1.34 5.55
CA ILE A 113 15.48 -1.06 4.72
C ILE A 113 15.54 -2.01 3.53
N LEU A 114 15.28 -3.32 3.75
CA LEU A 114 15.27 -4.33 2.69
C LEU A 114 14.19 -4.06 1.63
N ILE A 115 12.99 -3.65 2.05
CA ILE A 115 11.91 -3.26 1.13
C ILE A 115 12.32 -2.04 0.29
N ILE A 116 12.91 -1.02 0.92
CA ILE A 116 13.38 0.19 0.22
C ILE A 116 14.44 -0.18 -0.83
N ILE A 117 15.40 -1.04 -0.48
CA ILE A 117 16.42 -1.53 -1.43
C ILE A 117 15.75 -2.23 -2.62
N GLY A 118 14.79 -3.14 -2.37
CA GLY A 118 14.07 -3.83 -3.44
C GLY A 118 13.34 -2.87 -4.39
N VAL A 119 12.71 -1.83 -3.85
CA VAL A 119 12.04 -0.80 -4.64
C VAL A 119 13.02 0.01 -5.48
N VAL A 120 14.17 0.40 -4.91
CA VAL A 120 15.19 1.18 -5.62
C VAL A 120 15.83 0.37 -6.74
N VAL A 121 16.16 -0.90 -6.49
CA VAL A 121 16.74 -1.79 -7.52
C VAL A 121 15.78 -1.97 -8.69
N LEU A 122 14.50 -2.28 -8.40
CA LEU A 122 13.51 -2.56 -9.45
C LEU A 122 12.98 -1.30 -10.14
N GLY A 123 13.02 -0.14 -9.47
CA GLY A 123 12.71 1.16 -10.08
C GLY A 123 13.85 1.72 -10.95
N GLY A 124 15.07 1.22 -10.79
CA GLY A 124 16.24 1.66 -11.56
C GLY A 124 16.29 1.15 -13.00
N ASP A 125 15.61 0.03 -13.29
CA ASP A 125 15.56 -0.60 -14.61
C ASP A 125 14.36 -0.15 -15.49
N ALA A 126 13.57 0.85 -15.03
CA ALA A 126 12.36 1.36 -15.70
C ALA A 126 12.56 2.66 -16.49
#